data_AF-A0A1Q7A193-F1
#
_entry.id   AF-A0A1Q7A193-F1
#
_cell.length_a   1.000
_cell.length_b   1.000
_cell.length_c   1.000
_cell.angle_alpha   90.00
_cell.angle_beta   90.00
_cell.angle_gamma   90.00
#
_symmetry.space_group_name_H-M   'P 1'
#
loop_
_entity.id
_entity.type
_entity.pdbx_description
1 polymer ?
#
loop_
_entity_poly.entity_id
_entity_poly.type
_entity_poly.pdbx_seq_one_letter_code
_entity_poly.pdbx_strand_id
1 'polypeptide(L)' 'MGHEHTHTTWYEPLEDQQDIDLAVHWVLKRPGIFLNTVGDIQLLPKVLDAASRWQEGSAGPTDEQMQELASRLGMVPLFV' A
#
# COMPACT_ATOMS: atom_id res chain seq x y z
N MET A 1 15.93 20.91 2.62
CA MET A 1 15.54 21.09 1.20
C MET A 1 14.27 20.29 1.00
N GLY A 2 13.20 20.89 0.48
CA GLY A 2 11.97 20.16 0.20
C GLY A 2 12.15 19.33 -1.07
N HIS A 3 11.64 18.10 -1.06
CA HIS A 3 11.55 17.26 -2.26
C HIS A 3 10.57 17.89 -3.25
N GLU A 4 10.76 17.65 -4.54
CA GLU A 4 9.80 18.07 -5.57
C GLU A 4 8.45 17.39 -5.32
N HIS A 5 7.36 18.15 -5.39
CA HIS A 5 6.02 17.61 -5.20
C HIS A 5 5.56 16.91 -6.47
N THR A 6 5.69 15.60 -6.52
CA THR A 6 5.37 14.76 -7.68
C THR A 6 3.98 14.13 -7.65
N HIS A 7 3.28 14.22 -6.51
CA HIS A 7 1.99 13.57 -6.28
C HIS A 7 0.91 14.56 -5.89
N THR A 8 -0.36 14.20 -6.05
CA THR A 8 -1.46 15.10 -5.64
C THR A 8 -1.73 15.06 -4.13
N THR A 9 -1.12 14.12 -3.42
CA THR A 9 -1.30 13.92 -1.97
C THR A 9 -0.21 14.61 -1.15
N TRP A 10 -0.48 14.81 0.14
CA TRP A 10 0.42 15.50 1.07
C TRP A 10 1.47 14.57 1.71
N TYR A 11 1.31 13.26 1.54
CA TYR A 11 2.23 12.22 2.01
C TYR A 11 2.95 11.59 0.81
N GLU A 12 4.09 10.94 1.07
CA GLU A 12 4.78 10.12 0.09
C GLU A 12 4.03 8.78 -0.07
N PRO A 13 3.44 8.49 -1.23
CA PRO A 13 2.66 7.27 -1.43
C PRO A 13 3.55 6.09 -1.85
N LEU A 14 3.01 4.87 -1.77
CA LEU A 14 3.58 3.73 -2.47
C LEU A 14 3.37 3.89 -3.98
N GLU A 15 4.45 3.79 -4.76
CA GLU A 15 4.40 3.94 -6.21
C GLU A 15 4.63 2.64 -6.98
N ASP A 16 5.49 1.76 -6.48
CA ASP A 16 5.80 0.49 -7.15
C ASP A 16 4.62 -0.47 -7.06
N GLN A 17 4.31 -1.17 -8.17
CA GLN A 17 3.17 -2.08 -8.22
C GLN A 17 3.31 -3.22 -7.20
N GLN A 18 4.51 -3.75 -6.99
CA GLN A 18 4.72 -4.87 -6.06
C GLN A 18 4.50 -4.43 -4.61
N ASP A 19 4.91 -3.20 -4.28
CA ASP A 19 4.70 -2.61 -2.96
C ASP A 19 3.21 -2.34 -2.69
N ILE A 20 2.50 -1.86 -3.72
CA ILE A 20 1.04 -1.69 -3.68
C ILE A 20 0.34 -3.04 -3.53
N ASP A 21 0.76 -4.07 -4.27
CA ASP A 21 0.21 -5.43 -4.17
C ASP A 21 0.29 -5.96 -2.74
N LEU A 22 1.47 -5.86 -2.13
CA LEU A 22 1.70 -6.26 -0.73
C LEU A 22 0.76 -5.49 0.22
N ALA A 23 0.70 -4.16 0.12
CA ALA A 23 -0.13 -3.36 1.01
C ALA A 23 -1.63 -3.64 0.84
N VAL A 24 -2.12 -3.75 -0.40
CA VAL A 24 -3.52 -4.02 -0.72
C VAL A 24 -3.92 -5.41 -0.23
N HIS A 25 -3.14 -6.46 -0.58
CA HIS A 25 -3.44 -7.83 -0.16
C HIS A 25 -3.32 -8.01 1.36
N TRP A 26 -2.41 -7.28 2.00
CA TRP A 26 -2.31 -7.25 3.45
C TRP A 26 -3.56 -6.71 4.14
N VAL A 27 -4.18 -5.67 3.59
CA VAL A 27 -5.45 -5.16 4.11
C VAL A 27 -6.57 -6.16 3.84
N LEU A 28 -6.67 -6.69 2.62
CA LEU A 28 -7.75 -7.58 2.20
C LEU A 28 -7.74 -8.95 2.89
N LYS A 29 -6.57 -9.44 3.34
CA LYS A 29 -6.51 -10.70 4.11
C LYS A 29 -7.03 -10.58 5.55
N ARG A 30 -7.27 -9.37 6.06
CA ARG A 30 -7.57 -9.11 7.48
C ARG A 30 -9.07 -8.87 7.69
N PRO A 31 -9.79 -9.81 8.35
CA PRO A 31 -11.21 -9.62 8.64
C PRO A 31 -11.46 -8.36 9.47
N GLY A 32 -12.52 -7.63 9.13
CA GLY A 32 -12.93 -6.41 9.86
C GLY A 32 -12.13 -5.15 9.50
N ILE A 33 -11.20 -5.21 8.54
CA ILE A 33 -10.51 -4.04 8.00
C ILE A 33 -11.08 -3.71 6.61
N PHE A 34 -11.26 -2.42 6.36
CA PHE A 34 -11.67 -1.90 5.05
C PHE A 34 -10.51 -1.17 4.37
N LEU A 35 -10.28 -1.43 3.08
CA LEU A 35 -9.31 -0.70 2.28
C LEU A 35 -9.94 0.62 1.78
N ASN A 36 -9.48 1.74 2.36
CA ASN A 36 -9.84 3.05 1.84
C ASN A 36 -9.24 3.28 0.46
N THR A 37 -9.94 4.05 -0.38
CA THR A 37 -9.43 4.46 -1.70
C THR A 37 -8.20 5.37 -1.57
N VAL A 38 -7.39 5.44 -2.64
CA VAL A 38 -6.23 6.34 -2.71
C VAL A 38 -6.59 7.71 -3.25
N GLY A 39 -5.95 8.75 -2.72
CA GLY A 39 -6.17 10.14 -3.13
C GLY A 39 -5.43 10.56 -4.41
N ASP A 40 -4.47 9.76 -4.87
CA ASP A 40 -3.74 10.01 -6.11
C ASP A 40 -4.37 9.20 -7.26
N ILE A 41 -4.94 9.91 -8.24
CA ILE A 41 -5.62 9.30 -9.39
C ILE A 41 -4.66 8.57 -10.34
N GLN A 42 -3.37 8.89 -10.32
CA GLN A 42 -2.36 8.17 -11.11
C GLN A 42 -2.03 6.81 -10.50
N LEU A 43 -2.20 6.67 -9.17
CA LEU A 43 -1.98 5.42 -8.43
C LEU A 43 -3.26 4.58 -8.33
N LEU A 44 -4.44 5.18 -8.45
CA LEU A 44 -5.72 4.47 -8.37
C LEU A 44 -5.80 3.22 -9.27
N PRO A 45 -5.37 3.25 -10.56
CA PRO A 45 -5.39 2.05 -11.40
C PRO A 45 -4.56 0.89 -10.83
N LYS A 46 -3.40 1.18 -10.23
CA LYS A 46 -2.52 0.16 -9.61
C LYS A 46 -3.16 -0.50 -8.40
N VAL A 47 -3.86 0.28 -7.58
CA VAL A 47 -4.59 -0.20 -6.40
C VAL A 47 -5.78 -1.07 -6.81
N LEU A 48 -6.53 -0.66 -7.83
CA LEU A 48 -7.64 -1.43 -8.36
C LEU A 48 -7.16 -2.74 -9.01
N ASP A 49 -6.04 -2.71 -9.75
CA ASP A 49 -5.43 -3.91 -10.30
C ASP A 49 -5.03 -4.90 -9.20
N ALA A 50 -4.30 -4.44 -8.18
CA ALA A 50 -3.91 -5.24 -7.03
C ALA A 50 -5.13 -5.88 -6.34
N ALA A 51 -6.18 -5.10 -6.09
CA ALA A 51 -7.41 -5.58 -5.48
C ALA A 51 -8.14 -6.59 -6.36
N SER A 52 -8.15 -6.41 -7.68
CA SER A 52 -8.79 -7.34 -8.62
C SER A 52 -8.10 -8.70 -8.70
N ARG A 53 -6.79 -8.74 -8.41
CA ARG A 53 -5.97 -9.96 -8.34
C ARG A 53 -6.03 -10.66 -6.99
N TRP A 54 -6.67 -10.07 -5.98
CA TRP A 54 -6.83 -10.70 -4.67
C TRP A 54 -7.74 -11.94 -4.76
N GLN A 55 -7.33 -13.02 -4.11
CA GLN A 55 -8.11 -14.25 -4.00
C GLN A 55 -8.53 -14.45 -2.54
N GLU A 56 -9.83 -14.44 -2.29
CA GLU A 56 -10.38 -14.71 -0.95
C GLU A 56 -9.92 -16.10 -0.46
N GLY A 57 -9.43 -16.16 0.78
CA GLY A 57 -8.84 -17.37 1.36
C GLY A 57 -7.35 -17.59 1.03
N SER A 58 -6.73 -16.72 0.23
CA SER A 58 -5.26 -16.70 0.08
C SER A 58 -4.58 -16.36 1.42
N ALA A 59 -3.40 -16.93 1.66
CA ALA A 59 -2.58 -16.59 2.83
C ALA A 59 -2.16 -15.11 2.84
N GLY A 60 -2.09 -14.48 1.66
CA GLY A 60 -1.61 -13.11 1.49
C GLY A 60 -0.15 -12.93 1.95
N PRO A 61 0.32 -11.67 2.06
CA PRO A 61 1.67 -11.36 2.53
C PRO A 61 1.88 -11.77 3.99
N THR A 62 3.05 -12.25 4.36
CA THR A 62 3.42 -12.54 5.76
C THR A 62 3.77 -11.27 6.52
N ASP A 63 3.77 -11.37 7.85
CA ASP A 63 4.19 -10.27 8.73
C ASP A 63 5.65 -9.86 8.45
N GLU A 64 6.52 -10.84 8.15
CA GLU A 64 7.92 -10.60 7.76
C GLU A 64 8.02 -9.82 6.44
N GLN A 65 7.21 -10.17 5.43
CA GLN A 65 7.19 -9.42 4.16
C GLN A 65 6.74 -7.97 4.35
N MET A 66 5.80 -7.72 5.26
CA MET A 66 5.35 -6.36 5.57
C MET A 66 6.38 -5.58 6.39
N GLN A 67 7.09 -6.24 7.29
CA GLN A 67 8.21 -5.63 8.03
C GLN A 67 9.37 -5.27 7.09
N GLU A 68 9.69 -6.16 6.14
CA GLU A 68 10.70 -5.90 5.11
C GLU A 68 10.29 -4.72 4.22
N LEU A 69 9.03 -4.67 3.76
CA LEU A 69 8.49 -3.55 3.01
C LEU A 69 8.66 -2.22 3.77
N ALA A 70 8.23 -2.18 5.03
CA ALA A 70 8.34 -1.00 5.87
C ALA A 70 9.79 -0.57 6.09
N SER A 71 10.69 -1.52 6.34
CA SER A 71 12.13 -1.24 6.53
C SER A 71 12.79 -0.75 5.24
N ARG A 72 12.51 -1.40 4.10
CA ARG A 72 13.11 -1.06 2.79
C ARG A 72 12.70 0.34 2.35
N LEU A 73 11.46 0.73 2.61
CA LEU A 73 10.90 2.03 2.22
C LEU A 73 11.04 3.11 3.30
N GLY A 74 11.66 2.79 4.45
CA GLY A 74 11.85 3.76 5.53
C GLY A 74 10.53 4.29 6.10
N MET A 75 9.47 3.49 6.10
CA MET A 75 8.15 3.90 6.59
C MET A 75 8.19 4.19 8.09
N VAL A 76 7.52 5.27 8.49
CA VAL A 76 7.39 5.68 9.89
C VAL A 76 5.93 5.89 10.26
N PRO A 77 5.54 5.62 11.52
CA PRO A 77 4.20 5.94 12.00
C PRO A 77 3.89 7.42 11.85
N LEU A 78 2.70 7.74 11.36
CA LEU A 78 2.22 9.13 11.26
C LEU A 78 1.85 9.73 12.62
N PHE A 79 1.45 8.88 13.57
CA PHE A 79 1.08 9.26 14.94
C PHE A 79 1.92 8.45 15.93
N VAL A 80 2.47 9.13 16.95
CA VAL A 80 3.25 8.55 18.06
C VAL A 80 2.61 8.89 19.40
#